data_AF-A0A7J9QQY1-F1
#
_entry.id   AF-A0A7J9QQY1-F1
#
_cell.length_a   1.000
_cell.length_b   1.000
_cell.length_c   1.000
_cell.angle_alpha   90.00
_cell.angle_beta   90.00
_cell.angle_gamma   90.00
#
_symmetry.space_group_name_H-M   'P 1'
#
loop_
_entity.id
_entity.type
_entity.pdbx_description
1 polymer ?
#
loop_
_entity_poly.entity_id
_entity_poly.type
_entity_poly.pdbx_seq_one_letter_code
_entity_poly.pdbx_strand_id
1 'polypeptide(L)'
;TAAINNAFRVFVQTTSDGLLIGNDPSKLLETTHVHLPSGKVETLTNAFTTLHQGLYFLDYTPIEQGTYVFHVVAFSQGTISHGSAATLVQSQDISGISEQIIELNSILDETSAELETLKSEVQEFGSTLESASSNIDSSVESVSNSVVNIEEASSQLNSLLFPIVASIGIIVALQVAILARRR
;
A
#
# COMPACT_ATOMS: atom_id res chain seq x y z
N THR A 1 -20.59 -11.07 -18.34
CA THR A 1 -19.17 -11.47 -18.19
C THR A 1 -19.07 -12.33 -16.97
N ALA A 2 -18.24 -13.37 -17.01
CA ALA A 2 -18.05 -14.31 -15.90
C ALA A 2 -16.55 -14.48 -15.60
N ALA A 3 -16.23 -15.12 -14.48
CA ALA A 3 -14.86 -15.48 -14.13
C ALA A 3 -14.63 -16.98 -14.28
N ILE A 4 -13.40 -17.35 -14.61
CA ILE A 4 -12.94 -18.73 -14.55
C ILE A 4 -13.19 -19.30 -13.14
N ASN A 5 -13.61 -20.57 -13.06
CA ASN A 5 -13.96 -21.30 -11.85
C ASN A 5 -15.15 -20.74 -11.03
N ASN A 6 -15.82 -19.69 -11.50
CA ASN A 6 -17.04 -19.18 -10.88
C ASN A 6 -18.26 -19.61 -11.70
N ALA A 7 -19.19 -20.32 -11.04
CA ALA A 7 -20.43 -20.71 -11.67
C ALA A 7 -21.27 -19.48 -12.05
N PHE A 8 -21.82 -19.48 -13.25
CA PHE A 8 -22.83 -18.52 -13.67
C PHE A 8 -24.05 -19.25 -14.24
N ARG A 9 -25.22 -18.63 -14.09
CA ARG A 9 -26.49 -19.22 -14.52
C ARG A 9 -26.81 -18.86 -15.96
N VAL A 10 -27.09 -19.87 -16.77
CA VAL A 10 -27.63 -19.72 -18.12
C VAL A 10 -29.12 -19.99 -18.08
N PHE A 11 -29.91 -19.01 -18.52
CA PHE A 11 -31.37 -19.15 -18.63
C PHE A 11 -31.78 -19.42 -20.07
N VAL A 12 -32.76 -20.32 -20.23
CA VAL A 12 -33.37 -20.65 -21.51
C VAL A 12 -34.88 -20.50 -21.37
N GLN A 13 -35.47 -19.63 -22.18
CA GLN A 13 -36.91 -19.49 -22.30
C GLN A 13 -37.38 -20.04 -23.64
N THR A 14 -38.38 -20.92 -23.62
CA THR A 14 -39.00 -21.48 -24.82
C THR A 14 -40.43 -20.99 -24.94
N THR A 15 -40.73 -20.39 -26.10
CA THR A 15 -42.08 -19.88 -26.41
C THR A 15 -42.55 -20.33 -27.79
N SER A 16 -43.87 -20.43 -27.94
CA SER A 16 -44.57 -20.58 -29.22
C SER A 16 -45.75 -19.63 -29.21
N ASP A 17 -45.89 -18.80 -30.24
CA ASP A 17 -46.95 -17.80 -30.36
C ASP A 17 -47.12 -16.91 -29.10
N GLY A 18 -46.00 -16.59 -28.45
CA GLY A 18 -45.97 -15.77 -27.24
C GLY A 18 -46.32 -16.49 -25.94
N LEU A 19 -46.65 -17.79 -26.00
CA LEU A 19 -46.92 -18.63 -24.82
C LEU A 19 -45.69 -19.45 -24.45
N LEU A 20 -45.45 -19.62 -23.14
CA LEU A 20 -44.42 -20.53 -22.63
C LEU A 20 -44.78 -21.97 -23.00
N ILE A 21 -43.83 -22.70 -23.61
CA ILE A 21 -44.03 -24.08 -24.04
C ILE A 21 -43.00 -25.01 -23.44
N GLY A 22 -43.35 -26.29 -23.37
CA GLY A 22 -42.45 -27.35 -22.92
C GLY A 22 -42.55 -27.62 -21.42
N ASN A 23 -42.27 -28.87 -21.04
CA ASN A 23 -42.32 -29.32 -19.64
C ASN A 23 -40.99 -29.95 -19.23
N ASP A 24 -40.57 -30.98 -19.97
CA ASP A 24 -39.37 -31.76 -19.67
C ASP A 24 -38.15 -31.26 -20.48
N PRO A 25 -37.17 -30.59 -19.85
CA PRO A 25 -36.01 -30.05 -20.55
C PRO A 25 -35.10 -31.15 -21.13
N SER A 26 -35.14 -32.38 -20.59
CA SER A 26 -34.33 -33.49 -21.11
C SER A 26 -34.68 -33.87 -22.56
N LYS A 27 -35.95 -33.70 -22.93
CA LYS A 27 -36.47 -33.95 -24.28
C LYS A 27 -36.50 -32.69 -25.12
N LEU A 28 -36.88 -31.57 -24.51
CA LEU A 28 -37.02 -30.31 -25.22
C LEU A 28 -35.67 -29.75 -25.66
N LEU A 29 -34.64 -29.82 -24.82
CA LEU A 29 -33.34 -29.16 -25.02
C LEU A 29 -32.20 -30.17 -25.27
N GLU A 30 -32.53 -31.40 -25.67
CA GLU A 30 -31.64 -32.56 -25.70
C GLU A 30 -30.31 -32.31 -26.42
N THR A 31 -30.31 -31.54 -27.52
CA THR A 31 -29.15 -31.32 -28.39
C THR A 31 -28.41 -30.01 -28.12
N THR A 32 -28.73 -29.34 -27.01
CA THR A 32 -28.04 -28.12 -26.57
C THR A 32 -26.57 -28.41 -26.22
N HIS A 33 -25.67 -27.52 -26.64
CA HIS A 33 -24.23 -27.64 -26.40
C HIS A 33 -23.60 -26.26 -26.20
N VAL A 34 -22.38 -26.26 -25.68
CA VAL A 34 -21.53 -25.07 -25.56
C VAL A 34 -20.25 -25.26 -26.37
N HIS A 35 -19.89 -24.24 -27.14
CA HIS A 35 -18.57 -24.12 -27.75
C HIS A 35 -17.64 -23.46 -26.75
N LEU A 36 -16.56 -24.15 -26.44
CA LEU A 36 -15.50 -23.69 -25.56
C LEU A 36 -14.53 -22.77 -26.32
N PRO A 37 -13.85 -21.83 -25.63
CA PRO A 37 -12.77 -21.02 -26.19
C PRO A 37 -11.69 -21.81 -26.93
N SER A 38 -11.37 -23.01 -26.43
CA SER A 38 -10.42 -23.96 -27.04
C SER A 38 -10.88 -24.55 -28.38
N GLY A 39 -12.13 -24.31 -28.78
CA GLY A 39 -12.76 -24.91 -29.96
C GLY A 39 -13.41 -26.26 -29.70
N LYS A 40 -13.32 -26.79 -28.47
CA LYS A 40 -14.03 -27.99 -28.04
C LYS A 40 -15.55 -27.72 -27.96
N VAL A 41 -16.35 -28.76 -28.13
CA VAL A 41 -17.80 -28.72 -27.90
C VAL A 41 -18.15 -29.62 -26.73
N GLU A 42 -18.96 -29.11 -25.82
CA GLU A 42 -19.49 -29.87 -24.69
C GLU A 42 -21.01 -29.92 -24.76
N THR A 43 -21.56 -31.13 -24.70
CA THR A 43 -23.00 -31.36 -24.73
C THR A 43 -23.62 -31.06 -23.37
N LEU A 44 -24.76 -30.37 -23.36
CA LEU A 44 -25.52 -29.98 -22.17
C LEU A 44 -26.83 -30.78 -22.02
N THR A 45 -26.90 -31.96 -22.63
CA THR A 45 -28.03 -32.89 -22.49
C THR A 45 -28.28 -33.19 -21.01
N ASN A 46 -29.53 -33.08 -20.58
CA ASN A 46 -29.96 -33.29 -19.19
C ASN A 46 -29.31 -32.34 -18.15
N ALA A 47 -28.61 -31.28 -18.57
CA ALA A 47 -28.00 -30.31 -17.65
C ALA A 47 -29.00 -29.26 -17.13
N PHE A 48 -30.13 -29.09 -17.81
CA PHE A 48 -31.11 -28.05 -17.50
C PHE A 48 -32.11 -28.49 -16.43
N THR A 49 -32.36 -27.60 -15.48
CA THR A 49 -33.40 -27.69 -14.46
C THR A 49 -34.57 -26.76 -14.82
N THR A 50 -35.80 -27.21 -14.57
CA THR A 50 -37.00 -26.39 -14.75
C THR A 50 -37.16 -25.40 -13.59
N LEU A 51 -37.14 -24.10 -13.89
CA LEU A 51 -37.51 -23.06 -12.92
C LEU A 51 -39.02 -22.81 -12.95
N HIS A 52 -39.57 -22.71 -14.16
CA HIS A 52 -41.00 -22.57 -14.44
C HIS A 52 -41.28 -23.25 -15.78
N GLN A 53 -42.54 -23.57 -16.09
CA GLN A 53 -42.89 -24.04 -17.42
C GLN A 53 -42.36 -23.07 -18.50
N GLY A 54 -41.64 -23.60 -19.49
CA GLY A 54 -40.97 -22.84 -20.55
C GLY A 54 -39.80 -21.96 -20.09
N LEU A 55 -39.32 -22.07 -18.85
CA LEU A 55 -38.13 -21.38 -18.33
C LEU A 55 -37.22 -22.36 -17.58
N TYR A 56 -36.03 -22.55 -18.12
CA TYR A 56 -35.03 -23.50 -17.65
C TYR A 56 -33.73 -22.80 -17.32
N PHE A 57 -32.92 -23.43 -16.46
CA PHE A 57 -31.59 -22.95 -16.17
C PHE A 57 -30.58 -24.06 -16.00
N LEU A 58 -29.31 -23.74 -16.20
CA LEU A 58 -28.18 -24.53 -15.72
C LEU A 58 -27.16 -23.59 -15.10
N ASP A 59 -26.42 -24.10 -14.11
CA ASP A 59 -25.27 -23.41 -13.54
C ASP A 59 -24.01 -23.97 -14.23
N TYR A 60 -23.30 -23.12 -14.98
CA TYR A 60 -22.11 -23.50 -15.73
C TYR A 60 -20.86 -22.94 -15.06
N THR A 61 -19.88 -23.79 -14.79
CA THR A 61 -18.58 -23.38 -14.24
C THR A 61 -17.52 -23.46 -15.33
N PRO A 62 -17.06 -22.32 -15.88
CA PRO A 62 -16.05 -22.32 -16.93
C PRO A 62 -14.66 -22.59 -16.34
N ILE A 63 -13.83 -23.35 -17.06
CA ILE A 63 -12.47 -23.74 -16.62
C ILE A 63 -11.36 -23.15 -17.48
N GLU A 64 -11.70 -22.38 -18.52
CA GLU A 64 -10.76 -21.66 -19.36
C GLU A 64 -11.27 -20.24 -19.63
N GLN A 65 -10.36 -19.35 -20.00
CA GLN A 65 -10.69 -17.97 -20.37
C GLN A 65 -11.06 -17.89 -21.86
N GLY A 66 -11.93 -16.94 -22.19
CA GLY A 66 -12.33 -16.64 -23.56
C GLY A 66 -13.84 -16.68 -23.76
N THR A 67 -14.25 -16.71 -25.02
CA THR A 67 -15.67 -16.68 -25.39
C THR A 67 -16.28 -18.07 -25.40
N TYR A 68 -17.27 -18.28 -24.55
CA TYR A 68 -18.15 -19.44 -24.58
C TYR A 68 -19.39 -19.11 -25.39
N VAL A 69 -19.80 -19.98 -26.30
CA VAL A 69 -21.04 -19.82 -27.08
C VAL A 69 -22.00 -20.95 -26.74
N PHE A 70 -23.08 -20.62 -26.04
CA PHE A 70 -24.17 -21.54 -25.73
C PHE A 70 -25.10 -21.58 -26.93
N HIS A 71 -25.18 -22.74 -27.57
CA HIS A 71 -26.10 -23.00 -28.68
C HIS A 71 -27.22 -23.92 -28.19
N VAL A 72 -28.37 -23.30 -27.96
CA VAL A 72 -29.57 -23.94 -27.45
C VAL A 72 -30.43 -24.39 -28.61
N VAL A 73 -30.86 -25.65 -28.56
CA VAL A 73 -31.71 -26.26 -29.60
C VAL A 73 -32.95 -26.82 -28.91
N ALA A 74 -34.12 -26.31 -29.30
CA ALA A 74 -35.40 -26.69 -28.74
C ALA A 74 -36.23 -27.49 -29.76
N PHE A 75 -36.74 -28.66 -29.36
CA PHE A 75 -37.64 -29.49 -30.18
C PHE A 75 -39.04 -29.59 -29.56
N SER A 76 -40.06 -29.14 -30.29
CA SER A 76 -41.45 -29.20 -29.85
C SER A 76 -42.38 -29.50 -31.02
N GLN A 77 -43.20 -30.55 -30.88
CA GLN A 77 -44.24 -30.92 -31.85
C GLN A 77 -43.77 -30.98 -33.32
N GLY A 78 -42.58 -31.53 -33.56
CA GLY A 78 -42.00 -31.65 -34.90
C GLY A 78 -41.29 -30.38 -35.40
N THR A 79 -41.28 -29.30 -34.62
CA THR A 79 -40.56 -28.05 -34.92
C THR A 79 -39.25 -27.99 -34.14
N ILE A 80 -38.19 -27.53 -34.81
CA ILE A 80 -36.88 -27.25 -34.20
C ILE A 80 -36.67 -25.73 -34.20
N SER A 81 -36.21 -25.20 -33.07
CA SER A 81 -35.79 -23.81 -32.92
C SER A 81 -34.37 -23.75 -32.37
N HIS A 82 -33.61 -22.74 -32.82
CA HIS A 82 -32.23 -22.50 -32.41
C HIS A 82 -32.11 -21.14 -31.75
N GLY A 83 -31.36 -21.08 -30.64
CA GLY A 83 -30.97 -19.85 -29.97
C GLY A 83 -29.49 -19.90 -29.64
N SER A 84 -28.78 -18.78 -29.74
CA SER A 84 -27.37 -18.72 -29.35
C SER A 84 -27.08 -17.47 -28.54
N ALA A 85 -26.28 -17.64 -27.50
CA ALA A 85 -25.78 -16.54 -26.69
C ALA A 85 -24.31 -16.78 -26.36
N ALA A 86 -23.52 -15.72 -26.35
CA ALA A 86 -22.11 -15.78 -26.02
C ALA A 86 -21.84 -15.06 -24.70
N THR A 87 -20.91 -15.61 -23.90
CA THR A 87 -20.39 -14.93 -22.72
C THR A 87 -18.87 -14.95 -22.75
N LEU A 88 -18.27 -13.83 -22.37
CA LEU A 88 -16.83 -13.72 -22.18
C LEU A 88 -16.51 -14.11 -20.72
N VAL A 89 -15.67 -15.13 -20.59
CA VAL A 89 -15.07 -15.57 -19.32
C VAL A 89 -13.67 -14.98 -19.23
N GLN A 90 -13.41 -14.28 -18.14
CA GLN A 90 -12.11 -13.65 -17.85
C GLN A 90 -11.48 -14.31 -16.62
N SER A 91 -10.28 -13.87 -16.25
CA SER A 91 -9.64 -14.29 -14.99
C SER A 91 -10.46 -13.90 -13.76
N GLN A 92 -11.21 -12.80 -13.83
CA GLN A 92 -12.03 -12.26 -12.75
C GLN A 92 -13.32 -11.62 -13.30
N ASP A 93 -14.35 -11.58 -12.45
CA ASP A 93 -15.58 -10.86 -12.72
C ASP A 93 -15.56 -9.48 -12.06
N ILE A 94 -16.65 -8.73 -12.22
CA ILE A 94 -16.75 -7.38 -11.68
C ILE A 94 -16.76 -7.35 -10.15
N SER A 95 -17.22 -8.42 -9.50
CA SER A 95 -17.22 -8.55 -8.05
C SER A 95 -15.79 -8.68 -7.53
N GLY A 96 -15.00 -9.57 -8.13
CA GLY A 96 -13.58 -9.73 -7.77
C GLY A 96 -12.75 -8.46 -8.02
N ILE A 97 -13.04 -7.72 -9.10
CA ILE A 97 -12.42 -6.40 -9.34
C ILE A 97 -12.84 -5.39 -8.27
N SER A 98 -14.12 -5.36 -7.90
CA SER A 98 -14.64 -4.45 -6.88
C SER A 98 -14.00 -4.70 -5.51
N GLU A 99 -13.80 -5.96 -5.13
CA GLU A 99 -13.13 -6.33 -3.87
C GLU A 99 -11.69 -5.82 -3.85
N GLN A 100 -10.94 -6.00 -4.95
CA GLN A 100 -9.58 -5.46 -5.06
C GLN A 100 -9.53 -3.93 -5.00
N ILE A 101 -10.52 -3.23 -5.56
CA ILE A 101 -10.61 -1.76 -5.46
C ILE A 101 -10.86 -1.33 -4.01
N ILE A 102 -11.70 -2.04 -3.28
CA ILE A 102 -11.97 -1.76 -1.85
C ILE A 102 -10.69 -1.97 -1.02
N GLU A 103 -9.99 -3.08 -1.24
CA GLU A 103 -8.72 -3.37 -0.57
C GLU A 103 -7.66 -2.31 -0.89
N LEU A 104 -7.53 -1.92 -2.16
CA LEU A 104 -6.61 -0.87 -2.57
C LEU A 104 -6.92 0.47 -1.88
N ASN A 105 -8.19 0.86 -1.81
CA ASN A 105 -8.58 2.09 -1.11
C ASN A 105 -8.24 2.02 0.38
N SER A 106 -8.45 0.88 1.03
CA SER A 106 -8.07 0.69 2.43
C SER A 106 -6.56 0.87 2.64
N ILE A 107 -5.73 0.30 1.77
CA ILE A 107 -4.27 0.43 1.83
C ILE A 107 -3.85 1.90 1.59
N LEU A 108 -4.51 2.61 0.67
CA LEU A 108 -4.24 4.02 0.41
C LEU A 108 -4.60 4.90 1.61
N ASP A 109 -5.73 4.62 2.27
CA ASP A 109 -6.15 5.35 3.48
C ASP A 109 -5.14 5.13 4.63
N GLU A 110 -4.69 3.88 4.84
CA GLU A 110 -3.65 3.55 5.82
C GLU A 110 -2.34 4.26 5.49
N THR A 111 -1.90 4.19 4.23
CA THR A 111 -0.68 4.88 3.77
C THR A 111 -0.77 6.38 3.96
N SER A 112 -1.94 6.99 3.73
CA SER A 112 -2.14 8.42 3.96
C SER A 112 -2.07 8.78 5.43
N ALA A 113 -2.60 7.94 6.32
CA ALA A 113 -2.52 8.14 7.76
C ALA A 113 -1.07 8.04 8.26
N GLU A 114 -0.33 7.02 7.81
CA GLU A 114 1.09 6.86 8.14
C GLU A 114 1.94 8.05 7.63
N LEU A 115 1.61 8.61 6.46
CA LEU A 115 2.31 9.79 5.95
C LEU A 115 2.08 11.04 6.81
N GLU A 116 0.86 11.26 7.31
CA GLU A 116 0.60 12.37 8.24
C GLU A 116 1.29 12.17 9.59
N THR A 117 1.35 10.95 10.10
CA THR A 117 2.15 10.61 11.30
C THR A 117 3.63 10.93 11.07
N LEU A 118 4.22 10.43 9.98
CA LEU A 118 5.62 10.67 9.64
C LEU A 118 5.92 12.17 9.51
N LYS A 119 5.03 12.93 8.89
CA LYS A 119 5.15 14.39 8.77
C LYS A 119 5.15 15.08 10.13
N SER A 120 4.28 14.65 11.06
CA SER A 120 4.27 15.18 12.43
C SER A 120 5.57 14.87 13.16
N GLU A 121 6.08 13.64 13.07
CA GLU A 121 7.35 13.24 13.68
C GLU A 121 8.54 14.04 13.12
N VAL A 122 8.57 14.29 11.81
CA VAL A 122 9.61 15.12 11.17
C VAL A 122 9.56 16.56 11.67
N GLN A 123 8.37 17.13 11.87
CA GLN A 123 8.22 18.48 12.42
C GLN A 123 8.68 18.57 13.89
N GLU A 124 8.35 17.56 14.69
CA GLU A 124 8.81 17.47 16.08
C GLU A 124 10.33 17.28 16.16
N PHE A 125 10.88 16.44 15.30
CA PHE A 125 12.33 16.26 15.16
C PHE A 125 13.02 17.57 14.77
N GLY A 126 12.45 18.33 13.82
CA GLY A 126 12.94 19.66 13.43
C GLY A 126 12.95 20.63 14.61
N SER A 127 11.88 20.68 15.39
CA SER A 127 11.76 21.52 16.59
C SER A 127 12.77 21.15 17.68
N THR A 128 13.03 19.85 17.83
CA THR A 128 14.05 19.31 18.75
C THR A 128 15.44 19.76 18.32
N LEU A 129 15.75 19.68 17.02
CA LEU A 129 17.04 20.12 16.47
C LEU A 129 17.26 21.63 16.64
N GLU A 130 16.22 22.45 16.40
CA GLU A 130 16.28 23.89 16.59
C GLU A 130 16.55 24.26 18.06
N SER A 131 15.86 23.61 18.98
CA SER A 131 16.08 23.78 20.44
C SER A 131 17.50 23.37 20.85
N ALA A 132 17.99 22.24 20.35
CA ALA A 132 19.36 21.79 20.61
C ALA A 132 20.41 22.78 20.07
N SER A 133 20.20 23.31 18.87
CA SER A 133 21.07 24.32 18.25
C SER A 133 21.13 25.59 19.10
N SER A 134 19.97 26.11 19.53
CA SER A 134 19.90 27.32 20.36
C SER A 134 20.60 27.15 21.72
N ASN A 135 20.50 25.96 22.32
CA ASN A 135 21.22 25.62 23.55
C ASN A 135 22.74 25.56 23.34
N ILE A 136 23.19 25.03 22.20
CA ILE A 136 24.61 25.01 21.83
C ILE A 136 25.12 26.44 21.65
N ASP A 137 24.41 27.29 20.90
CA ASP A 137 24.81 28.68 20.67
C ASP A 137 24.96 29.44 21.98
N SER A 138 23.98 29.31 22.89
CA SER A 138 24.03 29.92 24.22
C SER A 138 25.21 29.40 25.06
N SER A 139 25.50 28.10 24.94
CA SER A 139 26.64 27.48 25.63
C SER A 139 27.98 27.98 25.08
N VAL A 140 28.10 28.14 23.76
CA VAL A 140 29.28 28.69 23.10
C VAL A 140 29.51 30.14 23.51
N GLU A 141 28.45 30.96 23.57
CA GLU A 141 28.54 32.34 24.04
C GLU A 141 29.03 32.41 25.50
N SER A 142 28.46 31.58 26.38
CA SER A 142 28.87 31.49 27.79
C SER A 142 30.33 31.06 27.96
N VAL A 143 30.77 30.05 27.19
CA VAL A 143 32.17 29.61 27.16
C VAL A 143 33.07 30.73 26.65
N SER A 144 32.68 31.44 25.59
CA SER A 144 33.45 32.57 25.07
C SER A 144 33.63 33.67 26.13
N ASN A 145 32.57 34.04 26.84
CA ASN A 145 32.65 35.02 27.92
C ASN A 145 33.54 34.53 29.07
N SER A 146 33.48 33.25 29.41
CA SER A 146 34.35 32.65 30.43
C SER A 146 35.83 32.70 30.03
N VAL A 147 36.13 32.46 28.75
CA VAL A 147 37.50 32.57 28.20
C VAL A 147 38.01 33.99 28.31
N VAL A 148 37.20 35.00 27.94
CA VAL A 148 37.57 36.43 28.08
C VAL A 148 37.86 36.78 29.54
N ASN A 149 37.01 36.33 30.47
CA ASN A 149 37.24 36.56 31.91
C ASN A 149 38.53 35.89 32.41
N ILE A 150 38.86 34.69 31.91
CA ILE A 150 40.11 34.00 32.23
C ILE A 150 41.31 34.74 31.66
N GLU A 151 41.23 35.24 30.43
CA GLU A 151 42.29 36.04 29.81
C GLU A 151 42.57 37.32 30.62
N GLU A 152 41.51 38.02 31.05
CA GLU A 152 41.64 39.21 31.89
C GLU A 152 42.26 38.87 33.26
N ALA A 153 41.74 37.84 33.95
CA ALA A 153 42.28 37.40 35.22
C ALA A 153 43.75 36.97 35.12
N SER A 154 44.13 36.29 34.03
CA SER A 154 45.50 35.89 33.73
C SER A 154 46.42 37.11 33.55
N SER A 155 45.95 38.13 32.82
CA SER A 155 46.66 39.41 32.64
C SER A 155 46.86 40.13 33.97
N GLN A 156 45.82 40.22 34.80
CA GLN A 156 45.90 40.81 36.14
C GLN A 156 46.90 40.06 37.04
N LEU A 157 46.87 38.72 37.02
CA LEU A 157 47.84 37.88 37.74
C LEU A 157 49.27 38.19 37.32
N ASN A 158 49.54 38.28 36.02
CA ASN A 158 50.86 38.64 35.50
C ASN A 158 51.28 40.05 35.96
N SER A 159 50.38 41.03 35.93
CA SER A 159 50.65 42.38 36.43
C SER A 159 51.04 42.42 37.91
N LEU A 160 50.53 41.50 38.72
CA LEU A 160 50.89 41.36 40.13
C LEU A 160 52.20 40.59 40.33
N LEU A 161 52.42 39.52 39.55
CA LEU A 161 53.61 38.67 39.67
C LEU A 161 54.89 39.37 39.20
N PHE A 162 54.85 40.19 38.15
CA PHE A 162 56.06 40.84 37.61
C PHE A 162 56.80 41.69 38.66
N PRO A 163 56.14 42.62 39.39
CA PRO A 163 56.79 43.39 40.46
C PRO A 163 57.32 42.52 41.60
N ILE A 164 56.61 41.44 41.96
CA ILE A 164 57.04 40.52 43.04
C ILE A 164 58.31 39.79 42.63
N VAL A 165 58.35 39.22 41.43
CA VAL A 165 59.53 38.52 40.90
C VAL A 165 60.72 39.49 40.79
N ALA A 166 60.49 40.71 40.30
CA ALA A 166 61.53 41.75 40.26
C ALA A 166 62.07 42.08 41.66
N SER A 167 61.19 42.23 42.65
CA SER A 167 61.58 42.49 44.04
C SER A 167 62.40 41.35 44.64
N ILE A 168 62.02 40.09 44.42
CA ILE A 168 62.79 38.92 44.83
C ILE A 168 64.17 38.93 44.18
N GLY A 169 64.26 39.24 42.88
CA GLY A 169 65.54 39.37 42.16
C GLY A 169 66.47 40.42 42.78
N ILE A 170 65.94 41.59 43.14
CA ILE A 170 66.70 42.65 43.82
C ILE A 170 67.22 42.17 45.17
N ILE A 171 66.36 41.53 45.97
CA ILE A 171 66.72 41.00 47.30
C ILE A 171 67.87 39.99 47.17
N VAL A 172 67.76 39.04 46.24
CA VAL A 172 68.79 38.02 46.01
C VAL A 172 70.11 38.66 45.56
N ALA A 173 70.07 39.62 44.64
CA ALA A 173 71.27 40.34 44.20
C ALA A 173 71.98 41.06 45.36
N LEU A 174 71.22 41.73 46.24
CA LEU A 174 71.76 42.33 47.45
C LEU A 174 72.40 41.29 48.38
N GLN A 175 71.73 40.16 48.60
CA GLN A 175 72.26 39.08 49.44
C GLN A 175 73.61 38.57 48.92
N VAL A 176 73.74 38.37 47.60
CA VAL A 176 75.00 37.96 46.96
C VAL A 176 76.08 39.03 47.13
N ALA A 177 75.77 40.31 46.90
CA ALA A 177 76.73 41.40 47.07
C ALA A 177 77.23 41.52 48.52
N ILE A 178 76.35 41.35 49.51
CA ILE A 178 76.71 41.36 50.93
C ILE A 178 77.62 40.18 51.28
N LEU A 179 77.29 38.97 50.80
CA LEU A 179 78.11 37.76 51.01
C LEU A 179 79.49 37.88 50.37
N ALA A 180 79.58 38.43 49.15
CA ALA A 180 80.83 38.66 48.45
C ALA A 180 81.73 39.68 49.17
N ARG A 181 81.15 40.70 49.82
CA ARG A 181 81.89 41.72 50.59
C ARG A 181 82.40 41.23 51.96
N ARG A 182 81.81 40.16 52.52
CA ARG A 182 82.18 39.58 53.83
C ARG A 182 83.25 38.48 53.74
N ARG A 183 83.68 38.10 52.55
CA ARG A 183 84.87 37.27 52.30
C ARG A 183 86.10 38.16 52.14
#